data_AF-A0A536FL80-F1
#
_entry.id   AF-A0A536FL80-F1
#
_cell.length_a   1.000
_cell.length_b   1.000
_cell.length_c   1.000
_cell.angle_alpha   90.00
_cell.angle_beta   90.00
_cell.angle_gamma   90.00
#
_symmetry.space_group_name_H-M   'P 1'
#
loop_
_entity.id
_entity.type
_entity.pdbx_description
1 polymer ?
#
loop_
_entity_poly.entity_id
_entity_poly.type
_entity_poly.pdbx_seq_one_letter_code
_entity_poly.pdbx_strand_id
1 'polypeptide(L)'
;MSIVPGGSGGNVRLESYEFDQRFALTAQSPQFAFQLIDARMIESLVANPSIGYEVAGSTVRTYCPGMATPEVLLDALLQFLQSVPRLVWTQYGSEPAA
;
A
#
# COMPACT_ATOMS: atom_id res chain seq x y z
N MET A 1 -4.47 -7.43 0.56
CA MET A 1 -4.82 -6.01 0.39
C MET A 1 -4.12 -5.48 -0.85
N SER A 2 -4.74 -4.59 -1.62
CA SER A 2 -4.15 -3.99 -2.82
C SER A 2 -4.38 -2.48 -2.84
N ILE A 3 -3.31 -1.74 -3.16
CA ILE A 3 -3.28 -0.31 -3.43
C ILE A 3 -2.96 -0.14 -4.92
N VAL A 4 -3.92 0.33 -5.70
CA VAL A 4 -3.82 0.43 -7.16
C VAL A 4 -3.75 1.90 -7.59
N PRO A 5 -2.76 2.32 -8.40
CA PRO A 5 -2.73 3.65 -9.02
C PRO A 5 -3.92 3.90 -9.93
N GLY A 6 -4.36 5.16 -10.03
CA GLY A 6 -5.34 5.59 -11.03
C GLY A 6 -6.69 6.06 -10.49
N GLY A 7 -6.86 6.12 -9.17
CA GLY A 7 -8.00 6.77 -8.51
C GLY A 7 -9.38 6.12 -8.72
N SER A 8 -10.30 6.42 -7.80
CA SER A 8 -11.72 6.04 -7.82
C SER A 8 -12.04 4.56 -8.11
N GLY A 9 -11.68 3.70 -7.15
CA GLY A 9 -12.14 2.31 -7.06
C GLY A 9 -11.81 1.71 -5.68
N GLY A 10 -12.17 0.44 -5.46
CA GLY A 10 -11.89 -0.28 -4.22
C GLY A 10 -13.02 -0.25 -3.18
N ASN A 11 -12.86 -1.04 -2.12
CA ASN A 11 -13.88 -1.25 -1.08
C ASN A 11 -13.54 -0.57 0.27
N VAL A 12 -12.41 0.13 0.37
CA VAL A 12 -12.01 0.92 1.54
C VAL A 12 -11.75 2.37 1.14
N ARG A 13 -12.21 3.31 1.96
CA ARG A 13 -11.95 4.76 1.82
C ARG A 13 -11.25 5.26 3.07
N LEU A 14 -10.17 6.01 2.89
CA LEU A 14 -9.35 6.52 4.01
C LEU A 14 -9.74 7.93 4.45
N GLU A 15 -10.77 8.53 3.82
CA GLU A 15 -11.19 9.92 4.04
C GLU A 15 -10.07 10.95 3.78
N SER A 16 -9.04 10.54 3.06
CA SER A 16 -7.97 11.41 2.57
C SER A 16 -8.23 11.72 1.10
N TYR A 17 -8.70 12.94 0.82
CA TYR A 17 -9.03 13.37 -0.54
C TYR A 17 -7.84 13.18 -1.49
N GLU A 18 -6.62 13.51 -1.05
CA GLU A 18 -5.42 13.37 -1.88
C GLU A 18 -5.11 11.92 -2.22
N PHE A 19 -5.25 11.01 -1.25
CA PHE A 19 -5.07 9.58 -1.49
C PHE A 19 -6.17 9.00 -2.38
N ASP A 20 -7.43 9.26 -2.04
CA ASP A 20 -8.61 8.67 -2.71
C ASP A 20 -8.76 9.13 -4.17
N GLN A 21 -8.17 10.28 -4.53
CA GLN A 21 -8.05 10.77 -5.91
C GLN A 21 -7.01 10.01 -6.72
N ARG A 22 -5.93 9.52 -6.08
CA ARG A 22 -4.78 8.93 -6.78
C ARG A 22 -4.78 7.40 -6.75
N PHE A 23 -5.42 6.81 -5.75
CA PHE A 23 -5.38 5.37 -5.51
C PHE A 23 -6.77 4.75 -5.31
N ALA A 24 -6.89 3.48 -5.67
CA ALA A 24 -7.97 2.59 -5.29
C ALA A 24 -7.46 1.59 -4.24
N LEU A 25 -8.15 1.47 -3.11
CA LEU A 25 -7.75 0.60 -2.01
C LEU A 25 -8.76 -0.54 -1.83
N THR A 26 -8.27 -1.78 -1.95
CA THR A 26 -9.07 -2.98 -1.70
C THR A 26 -8.47 -3.80 -0.57
N ALA A 27 -9.29 -4.14 0.42
CA ALA A 27 -8.88 -4.99 1.53
C ALA A 27 -9.99 -5.98 1.90
N GLN A 28 -9.62 -7.19 2.29
CA GLN A 28 -10.56 -8.14 2.89
C GLN A 28 -10.99 -7.68 4.30
N SER A 29 -10.04 -7.13 5.06
CA SER A 29 -10.29 -6.45 6.33
C SER A 29 -10.02 -4.94 6.18
N PRO A 30 -11.06 -4.10 6.25
CA PRO A 30 -10.89 -2.65 6.33
C PRO A 30 -10.06 -2.23 7.55
N GLN A 31 -10.17 -2.95 8.68
CA GLN A 31 -9.40 -2.67 9.90
C GLN A 31 -7.90 -2.77 9.65
N PHE A 32 -7.46 -3.83 8.97
CA PHE A 32 -6.07 -3.99 8.57
C PHE A 32 -5.59 -2.81 7.71
N ALA A 33 -6.41 -2.39 6.74
CA ALA A 33 -6.07 -1.27 5.87
C ALA A 33 -5.90 0.04 6.65
N PHE A 34 -6.78 0.33 7.62
CA PHE A 34 -6.66 1.51 8.49
C PHE A 34 -5.47 1.46 9.44
N GLN A 35 -5.06 0.27 9.87
CA GLN A 35 -3.88 0.10 10.73
C GLN A 35 -2.56 0.21 9.94
N LEU A 36 -2.55 -0.20 8.68
CA LEU A 36 -1.39 -0.18 7.81
C LEU A 36 -1.18 1.19 7.15
N ILE A 37 -2.24 1.83 6.69
CA ILE A 37 -2.16 3.10 5.97
C ILE A 37 -2.44 4.24 6.93
N ASP A 38 -1.41 4.64 7.67
CA ASP A 38 -1.40 5.84 8.50
C ASP A 38 -1.03 7.10 7.68
N ALA A 39 -0.97 8.26 8.33
CA ALA A 39 -0.61 9.51 7.68
C ALA A 39 0.76 9.48 6.99
N ARG A 40 1.76 8.82 7.59
CA ARG A 40 3.11 8.71 7.02
C ARG A 40 3.11 7.82 5.79
N MET A 41 2.36 6.72 5.84
CA MET A 41 2.17 5.85 4.67
C MET A 41 1.47 6.60 3.54
N ILE A 42 0.43 7.40 3.85
CA ILE A 42 -0.25 8.23 2.84
C ILE A 42 0.73 9.17 2.16
N GLU A 43 1.54 9.91 2.92
CA GLU A 43 2.57 10.81 2.37
C GLU A 43 3.55 10.06 1.44
N SER A 44 4.02 8.88 1.88
CA SER A 44 4.93 8.03 1.08
C SER A 44 4.29 7.56 -0.22
N LEU A 45 3.01 7.17 -0.20
CA LEU A 45 2.28 6.70 -1.36
C LEU A 45 2.01 7.86 -2.33
N VAL A 46 1.52 9.00 -1.81
CA VAL A 46 1.21 10.21 -2.57
C VAL A 46 2.45 10.78 -3.27
N ALA A 47 3.64 10.63 -2.70
CA ALA A 47 4.91 11.04 -3.32
C ALA A 47 5.23 10.25 -4.60
N ASN A 48 4.74 9.01 -4.73
CA ASN A 48 4.99 8.12 -5.87
C ASN A 48 3.67 7.53 -6.41
N PRO A 49 2.80 8.34 -7.03
CA PRO A 49 1.42 7.96 -7.34
C PRO A 49 1.27 6.89 -8.42
N SER A 50 2.35 6.58 -9.15
CA SER A 50 2.35 5.56 -10.21
C SER A 50 2.67 4.16 -9.72
N ILE A 51 3.04 3.98 -8.45
CA ILE A 51 3.41 2.68 -7.89
C ILE A 51 2.24 2.05 -7.16
N GLY A 52 1.92 0.82 -7.52
CA GLY A 52 0.96 -0.03 -6.85
C GLY A 52 1.61 -1.03 -5.91
N TYR A 53 0.85 -1.47 -4.92
CA TYR A 53 1.29 -2.39 -3.89
C TYR A 53 0.25 -3.48 -3.67
N GLU A 54 0.72 -4.71 -3.47
CA GLU A 54 -0.09 -5.82 -3.00
C GLU A 54 0.55 -6.36 -1.72
N VAL A 55 -0.26 -6.48 -0.66
CA VAL A 55 0.16 -7.00 0.64
C VAL A 55 -0.64 -8.26 0.93
N ALA A 56 0.06 -9.39 1.03
CA ALA A 56 -0.51 -10.72 1.29
C ALA A 56 0.33 -11.42 2.36
N GLY A 57 -0.18 -11.44 3.60
CA GLY A 57 0.57 -11.92 4.77
C GLY A 57 1.89 -11.17 4.94
N SER A 58 2.99 -11.91 5.00
CA SER A 58 4.36 -11.37 5.08
C SER A 58 4.97 -10.95 3.73
N THR A 59 4.25 -11.14 2.62
CA THR A 59 4.73 -10.78 1.28
C THR A 59 4.17 -9.44 0.84
N VAL A 60 5.06 -8.56 0.36
CA VAL A 60 4.71 -7.32 -0.32
C VAL A 60 5.22 -7.37 -1.76
N ARG A 61 4.35 -7.06 -2.71
CA ARG A 61 4.71 -6.92 -4.12
C ARG A 61 4.50 -5.47 -4.55
N THR A 62 5.44 -4.95 -5.34
CA THR A 62 5.35 -3.63 -5.99
C THR A 62 5.22 -3.81 -7.49
N TYR A 63 4.44 -2.93 -8.11
CA TYR A 63 4.30 -2.89 -9.57
C TYR A 63 4.02 -1.47 -10.05
N CYS A 64 4.34 -1.18 -11.31
CA CYS A 64 4.02 0.07 -11.97
C CYS A 64 3.24 -0.25 -13.26
N PRO A 65 2.07 0.35 -13.50
CA PRO A 65 1.32 0.14 -14.75
C PRO A 65 2.03 0.65 -16.02
N GLY A 66 3.15 1.35 -15.90
CA GLY A 66 3.99 1.84 -17.00
C GLY A 66 5.41 1.28 -16.96
N MET A 67 6.32 1.87 -17.75
CA MET A 67 7.74 1.52 -17.69
C MET A 67 8.37 2.11 -16.41
N ALA A 68 8.69 1.25 -15.46
CA ALA A 68 9.60 1.54 -14.35
C ALA A 68 10.80 0.60 -14.46
N THR A 69 11.99 1.09 -14.09
CA THR A 69 13.15 0.21 -13.96
C THR A 69 13.04 -0.61 -12.68
N PRO A 70 13.69 -1.78 -12.58
CA PRO A 70 13.70 -2.58 -11.36
C PRO A 70 14.17 -1.81 -10.13
N GLU A 71 15.11 -0.88 -10.29
CA GLU A 71 15.65 -0.04 -9.20
C GLU A 71 14.56 0.86 -8.61
N VAL A 72 13.75 1.50 -9.46
CA VAL A 72 12.63 2.35 -9.02
C VAL A 72 11.61 1.54 -8.21
N LEU A 73 11.31 0.31 -8.65
CA LEU A 73 10.38 -0.58 -7.94
C LEU A 73 10.93 -1.07 -6.60
N LEU A 74 12.24 -1.31 -6.54
CA LEU A 74 12.93 -1.71 -5.32
C LEU A 74 12.97 -0.57 -4.30
N ASP A 75 13.33 0.65 -4.73
CA ASP A 75 13.36 1.82 -3.86
C ASP A 75 11.97 2.12 -3.29
N ALA A 76 10.93 2.06 -4.13
CA ALA A 76 9.55 2.25 -3.69
C ALA A 76 9.11 1.16 -2.69
N LEU A 77 9.49 -0.10 -2.93
CA LEU A 77 9.24 -1.20 -1.99
C LEU A 77 9.92 -0.93 -0.63
N LEU A 78 11.18 -0.53 -0.64
CA LEU A 78 11.93 -0.24 0.60
C LEU A 78 11.31 0.93 1.37
N GLN A 79 10.93 2.00 0.69
CA GLN A 79 10.25 3.15 1.30
C GLN A 79 8.89 2.77 1.90
N PHE A 80 8.11 1.94 1.19
CA PHE A 80 6.85 1.41 1.71
C PHE A 80 7.08 0.59 2.98
N LEU A 81 8.01 -0.38 2.95
CA LEU A 81 8.32 -1.24 4.09
C LEU A 81 8.80 -0.45 5.32
N GLN A 82 9.57 0.63 5.12
CA GLN A 82 10.01 1.54 6.19
C GLN A 82 8.86 2.37 6.80
N SER A 83 7.78 2.54 6.06
CA SER A 83 6.59 3.27 6.50
C SER A 83 5.55 2.37 7.17
N VAL A 84 5.69 1.04 7.07
CA VAL A 84 4.76 0.09 7.71
C VAL A 84 4.82 0.22 9.24
N PRO A 85 3.69 0.50 9.92
CA PRO A 85 3.67 0.63 11.38
C PRO A 85 4.10 -0.66 12.08
N ARG A 86 4.90 -0.53 13.15
CA ARG A 86 5.39 -1.68 13.94
C ARG A 86 4.27 -2.62 14.41
N LEU A 87 3.11 -2.07 14.76
CA LEU A 87 1.96 -2.86 15.21
C LEU A 87 1.51 -3.85 14.13
N VAL A 88 1.50 -3.43 12.86
CA VAL A 88 1.09 -4.27 11.74
C VAL A 88 2.07 -5.42 11.53
N TRP A 89 3.38 -5.15 11.66
CA TRP A 89 4.40 -6.21 11.64
C TRP A 89 4.16 -7.27 12.72
N THR A 90 3.83 -6.84 13.95
CA THR A 90 3.60 -7.76 15.06
C THR A 90 2.29 -8.54 14.97
N GLN A 91 1.25 -7.95 14.40
CA GLN A 91 -0.10 -8.55 14.35
C GLN A 91 -0.30 -9.44 13.12
N TYR A 92 0.29 -9.08 11.98
CA TYR A 92 0.00 -9.71 10.69
C TYR A 92 1.23 -10.28 9.98
N GLY A 93 2.45 -9.96 10.45
CA GLY A 93 3.69 -10.48 9.84
C GLY A 93 3.92 -11.98 10.03
N SER A 94 3.08 -12.65 10.84
CA SER A 94 3.17 -14.09 11.14
C SER A 94 2.06 -14.91 10.50
N GLU A 95 1.09 -14.29 9.82
CA GLU A 95 0.02 -15.03 9.14
C GLU A 95 0.57 -15.63 7.85
N PRO A 96 0.58 -16.98 7.70
CA PRO A 96 0.97 -17.61 6.45
C PRO A 96 0.02 -17.16 5.34
N ALA A 97 0.55 -16.97 4.13
CA ALA A 97 -0.29 -16.76 2.94
C ALA A 97 -1.20 -18.00 2.78
N ALA A 98 -2.51 -17.79 2.93
CA ALA A 98 -3.52 -18.82 2.73
C ALA A 98 -3.68 -19.18 1.25
#